data_AF-A0A1V9ZQB0-F1
#
_entry.id   AF-A0A1V9ZQB0-F1
#
_cell.length_a   1.000
_cell.length_b   1.000
_cell.length_c   1.000
_cell.angle_alpha   90.00
_cell.angle_beta   90.00
_cell.angle_gamma   90.00
#
_symmetry.space_group_name_H-M   'P 1'
#
loop_
_entity.id
_entity.type
_entity.pdbx_description
1 polymer ?
#
loop_
_entity_poly.entity_id
_entity_poly.type
_entity_poly.pdbx_seq_one_letter_code
_entity_poly.pdbx_strand_id
1 'polypeptide(L)' 'MSDVPVMGSMPTQFEMGECTKLQRESLKCIEENYTNRNKCSEFFERYRECKKGRHAAIVAARRAGKLA' A
#
# COMPACT_ATOMS: atom_id res chain seq x y z
N MET A 1 -19.17 19.50 10.60
CA MET A 1 -18.81 18.12 10.20
C MET A 1 -17.79 18.28 9.10
N SER A 2 -16.52 17.97 9.36
CA SER A 2 -15.44 18.20 8.38
C SER A 2 -15.39 17.03 7.41
N ASP A 3 -15.92 17.22 6.22
CA ASP A 3 -15.74 16.34 5.07
C ASP A 3 -14.25 16.33 4.69
N VAL A 4 -13.56 15.26 5.05
CA VAL A 4 -12.21 14.99 4.53
C VAL A 4 -12.39 14.58 3.07
N PRO A 5 -11.79 15.29 2.10
CA PRO A 5 -11.96 14.94 0.69
C PRO A 5 -11.34 13.56 0.45
N VAL A 6 -12.20 12.57 0.17
CA VAL A 6 -11.80 11.29 -0.40
C VAL A 6 -11.18 11.59 -1.77
N MET A 7 -9.85 11.60 -1.79
CA MET A 7 -9.06 11.69 -3.02
C MET A 7 -9.57 10.66 -4.02
N GLY A 8 -10.10 11.14 -5.14
CA GLY A 8 -10.74 10.34 -6.17
C GLY A 8 -9.86 9.23 -6.73
N SER A 9 -10.39 8.02 -6.69
CA SER A 9 -9.84 6.83 -7.34
C SER A 9 -9.95 6.97 -8.86
N MET A 10 -8.94 7.57 -9.48
CA MET A 10 -8.48 7.04 -10.76
C MET A 10 -7.49 5.92 -10.45
N PRO A 11 -7.59 4.73 -11.08
CA PRO A 11 -6.56 3.71 -11.02
C PRO A 11 -5.34 4.24 -11.75
N THR A 12 -4.58 5.09 -11.07
CA THR A 12 -3.15 5.11 -11.30
C THR A 12 -2.69 3.66 -11.12
N GLN A 13 -1.71 3.22 -11.90
CA GLN A 13 -0.86 2.02 -11.78
C GLN A 13 -0.60 1.41 -10.37
N PHE A 14 -1.04 2.08 -9.30
CA PHE A 14 -1.18 1.68 -7.92
C PHE A 14 -2.32 0.68 -7.62
N GLU A 15 -3.39 0.60 -8.41
CA GLU A 15 -4.60 -0.14 -8.01
C GLU A 15 -4.61 -1.64 -8.35
N MET A 16 -3.75 -2.15 -9.24
CA MET A 16 -3.86 -3.54 -9.73
C MET A 16 -2.60 -4.38 -9.46
N GLY A 17 -2.18 -4.49 -8.20
CA GLY A 17 -1.02 -5.32 -7.82
C GLY A 17 -1.13 -5.97 -6.45
N GLU A 18 -0.23 -6.91 -6.16
CA GLU A 18 -0.14 -7.66 -4.89
C GLU A 18 -0.16 -6.75 -3.65
N CYS A 19 0.41 -5.54 -3.74
CA CYS A 19 0.39 -4.58 -2.63
C CYS A 19 -1.03 -4.11 -2.27
N THR A 20 -1.96 -4.06 -3.21
CA THR A 20 -3.37 -3.69 -2.94
C THR A 20 -4.06 -4.78 -2.12
N LYS A 21 -3.73 -6.06 -2.37
CA LYS A 21 -4.24 -7.18 -1.56
C LYS A 21 -3.72 -7.09 -0.12
N LEU A 22 -2.41 -6.90 0.04
CA LEU A 22 -1.78 -6.73 1.36
C LEU A 22 -2.31 -5.50 2.10
N GLN A 23 -2.61 -4.41 1.37
CA GLN A 23 -3.24 -3.23 1.96
C GLN A 23 -4.61 -3.58 2.54
N ARG A 24 -5.48 -4.24 1.75
CA ARG A 24 -6.81 -4.64 2.20
C ARG A 24 -6.74 -5.59 3.41
N GLU A 25 -5.82 -6.56 3.40
CA GLU A 25 -5.59 -7.45 4.54
C GLU A 25 -5.17 -6.68 5.81
N SER A 26 -4.25 -5.72 5.67
CA SER A 26 -3.83 -4.89 6.80
C SER A 26 -4.97 -4.04 7.36
N LEU A 27 -5.82 -3.47 6.49
CA LEU A 27 -6.98 -2.67 6.91
C LEU A 27 -8.03 -3.55 7.60
N LYS A 28 -8.32 -4.72 7.03
CA LYS A 28 -9.25 -5.68 7.62
C LYS A 28 -8.82 -6.10 9.04
N CYS A 29 -7.52 -6.32 9.25
CA CYS A 29 -7.02 -6.65 10.58
C CYS A 29 -7.27 -5.51 11.59
N ILE A 30 -7.10 -4.24 11.19
CA ILE A 30 -7.39 -3.09 12.06
C ILE A 30 -8.87 -2.99 12.39
N GLU A 31 -9.74 -3.22 11.40
CA GLU A 31 -11.20 -3.21 11.59
C GLU A 31 -11.61 -4.25 12.64
N GLU A 32 -11.03 -5.45 12.59
CA GLU A 32 -11.32 -6.54 13.53
C GLU A 32 -10.60 -6.37 14.89
N ASN A 33 -9.46 -5.67 14.93
CA ASN A 33 -8.60 -5.55 16.13
C ASN A 33 -8.36 -4.08 16.51
N TYR A 34 -9.37 -3.22 16.40
CA TYR A 34 -9.21 -1.77 16.53
C TYR A 34 -8.53 -1.32 17.83
N THR A 35 -8.81 -2.02 18.93
CA THR A 35 -8.26 -1.78 20.28
C THR A 35 -6.81 -2.26 20.42
N ASN A 36 -6.37 -3.23 19.61
CA ASN A 36 -5.03 -3.80 19.67
C ASN A 36 -4.43 -3.98 18.27
N ARG A 37 -4.15 -2.85 17.63
CA ARG A 37 -3.56 -2.78 16.28
C ARG A 37 -2.17 -3.42 16.17
N ASN A 38 -1.50 -3.65 17.30
CA ASN A 38 -0.19 -4.32 17.33
C ASN A 38 -0.28 -5.77 16.82
N LYS A 39 -1.45 -6.41 16.91
CA LYS A 39 -1.69 -7.74 16.32
C LYS A 39 -1.60 -7.74 14.79
N CYS A 40 -1.69 -6.57 14.16
CA CYS A 40 -1.67 -6.42 12.72
C CYS A 40 -0.29 -6.05 12.16
N SER A 41 0.76 -6.04 13.00
CA SER A 41 2.13 -5.66 12.61
C SER A 41 2.61 -6.40 11.36
N GLU A 42 2.38 -7.71 11.30
CA GLU A 42 2.78 -8.58 10.18
C GLU A 42 2.14 -8.13 8.86
N PHE A 43 0.83 -7.83 8.85
CA PHE A 43 0.15 -7.35 7.64
C PHE A 43 0.70 -6.00 7.18
N PHE A 44 1.03 -5.10 8.11
CA PHE A 44 1.65 -3.82 7.78
C PHE A 44 3.09 -3.95 7.28
N GLU A 45 3.85 -4.90 7.82
CA GLU A 45 5.21 -5.19 7.38
C GLU A 45 5.20 -5.72 5.94
N ARG A 46 4.37 -6.72 5.64
CA ARG A 46 4.20 -7.24 4.28
C ARG A 46 3.78 -6.16 3.29
N TYR A 47 2.81 -5.31 3.67
CA TYR A 47 2.42 -4.18 2.83
C TYR A 47 3.57 -3.17 2.61
N ARG A 48 4.35 -2.86 3.65
CA ARG A 48 5.51 -1.96 3.56
C ARG A 48 6.61 -2.52 2.67
N GLU A 49 6.91 -3.81 2.79
CA GLU A 49 7.89 -4.50 1.95
C GLU A 49 7.49 -4.48 0.49
N CYS A 50 6.21 -4.74 0.19
CA CYS A 50 5.69 -4.67 -1.17
C CYS A 50 5.88 -3.27 -1.78
N LYS A 51 5.56 -2.22 -1.02
CA LYS A 51 5.80 -0.84 -1.46
C LYS A 51 7.28 -0.53 -1.67
N LYS A 52 8.14 -1.01 -0.76
CA LYS A 52 9.60 -0.80 -0.84
C LYS A 52 10.18 -1.49 -2.08
N GLY A 53 9.79 -2.74 -2.34
CA GLY A 53 10.20 -3.49 -3.53
C GLY A 53 9.77 -2.81 -4.82
N ARG A 54 8.51 -2.36 -4.89
CA ARG A 54 8.00 -1.62 -6.05
C ARG A 54 8.75 -0.30 -6.27
N HIS A 55 9.00 0.46 -5.20
CA HIS A 55 9.77 1.69 -5.30
C HIS A 55 11.20 1.43 -5.77
N ALA A 56 11.87 0.41 -5.23
CA ALA A 56 13.20 0.02 -5.66
C ALA A 56 13.23 -0.39 -7.14
N ALA A 57 12.23 -1.14 -7.62
CA ALA A 57 12.09 -1.52 -9.02
C ALA A 57 11.90 -0.29 -9.93
N ILE A 58 11.04 0.66 -9.54
CA ILE A 58 10.85 1.92 -10.29
C ILE A 58 12.14 2.74 -10.33
N VAL A 59 12.83 2.90 -9.20
CA VAL A 59 14.11 3.61 -9.14
C VAL A 59 15.16 2.93 -10.01
N ALA A 60 15.26 1.60 -9.96
CA ALA A 60 16.18 0.83 -10.79
C ALA A 60 15.85 0.98 -12.29
N ALA A 61 14.57 0.94 -12.66
CA ALA A 61 14.14 1.13 -14.04
C ALA A 61 14.41 2.55 -14.55
N ARG A 62 14.22 3.59 -13.72
CA ARG A 62 14.60 4.98 -14.03
C ARG A 62 16.11 5.11 -14.23
N ARG A 63 16.91 4.54 -13.33
CA ARG A 63 18.38 4.51 -13.46
C ARG A 63 18.84 3.79 -14.72
N ALA A 64 18.12 2.74 -15.13
CA ALA A 64 18.38 2.00 -16.35
C ALA A 64 17.82 2.68 -17.62
N GLY A 65 17.20 3.87 -17.51
CA GLY A 65 16.57 4.57 -18.64
C GLY A 65 15.33 3.89 -19.22
N LYS A 66 14.75 2.91 -18.50
CA LYS A 66 13.57 2.13 -18.93
C LYS A 66 12.24 2.79 -18.57
N LEU A 67 12.27 3.76 -17.65
CA LEU A 67 11.14 4.55 -17.20
C LEU A 67 11.55 6.02 -17.29
N ALA A 68 10.86 6.79 -18.13
CA ALA A 68 11.05 8.22 -18.30
C ALA A 68 10.36 9.02 -17.17
#